data_AF-A0A925KIU5-F1
#
_entry.id   AF-A0A925KIU5-F1
#
_cell.length_a   1.000
_cell.length_b   1.000
_cell.length_c   1.000
_cell.angle_alpha   90.00
_cell.angle_beta   90.00
_cell.angle_gamma   90.00
#
_symmetry.space_group_name_H-M   'P 1'
#
loop_
_entity.id
_entity.type
_entity.pdbx_description
1 polymer ?
#
loop_
_entity_poly.entity_id
_entity_poly.type
_entity_poly.pdbx_seq_one_letter_code
_entity_poly.pdbx_strand_id
1 'polypeptide(L)' 'MAKRLFDLIVAALLLLLSLPLLLAVAALIKLDSPGPVFFRQQRVGRRGVPFSIHKFRTMAADAAARGLPLTIGADPRITR' A
#
# COMPACT_ATOMS: atom_id res chain seq x y z
N MET A 1 -6.05 -9.76 25.54
CA MET A 1 -5.17 -10.61 24.71
C MET A 1 -5.91 -11.35 23.61
N ALA A 2 -7.10 -11.91 23.87
CA ALA A 2 -7.91 -12.62 22.85
C ALA A 2 -8.09 -11.85 21.52
N LYS A 3 -8.45 -10.56 21.57
CA LYS A 3 -8.56 -9.72 20.35
C LYS A 3 -7.28 -9.68 19.52
N ARG A 4 -6.11 -9.58 20.16
CA ARG A 4 -4.82 -9.52 19.46
C ARG A 4 -4.49 -10.85 18.79
N LEU A 5 -4.77 -11.96 19.48
CA LEU A 5 -4.58 -13.30 18.92
C LEU A 5 -5.52 -13.54 17.74
N PHE A 6 -6.80 -13.20 17.89
CA PHE A 6 -7.78 -13.25 16.82
C PHE A 6 -7.33 -12.44 15.59
N ASP A 7 -6.92 -11.17 15.80
CA ASP A 7 -6.45 -10.32 14.71
C ASP A 7 -5.26 -10.92 13.97
N LEU A 8 -4.31 -11.52 14.70
CA LEU A 8 -3.13 -12.13 14.09
C LEU A 8 -3.49 -13.37 13.26
N ILE A 9 -4.34 -14.24 13.80
CA ILE A 9 -4.77 -15.48 13.12
C ILE A 9 -5.55 -15.15 11.86
N VAL A 10 -6.57 -14.28 11.96
CA VAL A 10 -7.40 -13.91 10.82
C VAL A 10 -6.59 -13.15 9.77
N ALA A 11 -5.70 -12.23 10.18
CA ALA A 11 -4.84 -11.53 9.24
C ALA A 11 -3.87 -12.48 8.52
N ALA A 12 -3.25 -13.42 9.22
CA ALA A 12 -2.34 -14.40 8.62
C ALA A 12 -3.09 -15.30 7.61
N LEU A 13 -4.28 -15.77 7.96
CA LEU A 13 -5.11 -16.59 7.08
C LEU A 13 -5.52 -15.81 5.82
N LEU A 14 -6.02 -14.58 5.98
CA LEU A 14 -6.41 -13.73 4.85
C LEU A 14 -5.21 -13.42 3.95
N LEU A 15 -4.04 -13.15 4.52
CA LEU A 15 -2.81 -12.93 3.75
C LEU A 15 -2.41 -14.15 2.95
N LEU A 16 -2.50 -15.35 3.52
CA LEU A 16 -2.18 -16.60 2.81
C LEU A 16 -3.18 -16.86 1.68
N LEU A 17 -4.47 -16.71 1.93
CA LEU A 17 -5.54 -16.94 0.94
C LEU A 17 -5.50 -15.92 -0.21
N SER A 18 -5.18 -14.66 0.10
CA SER A 18 -5.06 -13.59 -0.90
C SER A 18 -3.68 -13.50 -1.55
N LEU A 19 -2.69 -14.26 -1.08
CA LEU A 19 -1.31 -14.23 -1.58
C LEU A 19 -1.18 -14.29 -3.11
N PRO A 20 -1.85 -15.21 -3.84
CA PRO A 20 -1.73 -15.25 -5.30
C PRO A 20 -2.21 -13.95 -5.97
N LEU A 21 -3.31 -13.38 -5.47
CA LEU A 21 -3.83 -12.10 -5.96
C LEU A 21 -2.87 -10.94 -5.63
N LEU A 22 -2.34 -10.89 -4.41
CA LEU A 22 -1.38 -9.86 -3.99
C LEU A 22 -0.10 -9.91 -4.84
N LEU A 23 0.38 -11.10 -5.19
CA LEU A 23 1.54 -11.27 -6.07
C LEU A 23 1.23 -10.85 -7.51
N ALA A 24 0.05 -11.18 -8.04
CA ALA A 24 -0.37 -10.71 -9.36
C ALA A 24 -0.41 -9.18 -9.43
N VAL A 25 -1.02 -8.53 -8.44
CA VAL A 25 -1.06 -7.06 -8.32
C VAL A 25 0.35 -6.49 -8.20
N ALA A 26 1.23 -7.10 -7.40
CA ALA A 26 2.61 -6.67 -7.26
C ALA A 26 3.39 -6.73 -8.59
N ALA A 27 3.16 -7.78 -9.38
CA ALA A 27 3.75 -7.92 -10.72
C ALA A 27 3.24 -6.84 -11.67
N LEU A 28 1.92 -6.58 -11.71
CA LEU A 28 1.33 -5.53 -12.54
C LEU A 28 1.91 -4.14 -12.21
N ILE A 29 2.07 -3.82 -10.93
CA ILE A 29 2.67 -2.54 -10.49
C ILE A 29 4.13 -2.38 -10.94
N LYS A 30 4.89 -3.49 -10.96
CA LYS A 30 6.28 -3.50 -11.43
C LYS A 30 6.40 -3.38 -12.95
N LEU A 31 5.44 -3.94 -13.67
CA LEU A 31 5.39 -3.87 -15.13
C LEU A 31 4.95 -2.49 -15.62
N ASP A 32 4.05 -1.82 -14.89
CA ASP A 32 3.55 -0.50 -15.28
C ASP A 32 4.58 0.62 -15.06
N SER A 33 5.30 0.64 -13.94
CA SER A 33 6.31 1.67 -13.68
C SER A 33 7.49 1.22 -12.79
N PRO A 34 8.71 1.75 -13.00
CA PRO A 34 9.86 1.42 -12.17
C PRO A 34 9.66 1.89 -10.71
N GLY A 35 10.23 1.16 -9.75
CA GLY A 35 10.22 1.50 -8.32
C GLY A 35 9.60 0.44 -7.41
N PRO A 36 9.36 0.75 -6.13
CA PRO A 36 8.83 -0.20 -5.15
C PRO A 36 7.34 -0.48 -5.36
N VAL A 37 6.90 -1.70 -5.02
CA VAL A 37 5.48 -2.13 -5.11
C VAL A 37 4.62 -1.43 -4.05
N PHE A 38 5.17 -1.25 -2.85
CA PHE A 38 4.44 -0.68 -1.73
C PHE A 38 4.80 0.78 -1.51
N PHE A 39 3.77 1.60 -1.31
CA PHE A 39 3.86 2.93 -0.73
C PHE A 39 3.64 2.85 0.78
N ARG A 40 4.47 3.58 1.54
CA ARG A 40 4.38 3.65 3.01
C ARG A 40 3.86 5.02 3.43
N GLN A 41 2.83 5.04 4.27
CA GLN A 41 2.24 6.27 4.78
C GLN A 41 2.20 6.24 6.30
N GLN A 42 2.66 7.30 6.98
CA GLN A 42 2.53 7.37 8.43
C GLN A 42 1.09 7.67 8.86
N ARG A 43 0.66 7.01 9.93
CA ARG A 43 -0.63 7.19 10.59
C ARG A 43 -0.47 7.13 12.10
N VAL A 44 -1.32 7.88 12.79
CA VAL A 44 -1.41 7.81 14.26
C VAL A 44 -2.03 6.47 14.64
N GLY A 45 -1.32 5.69 15.45
CA GLY A 45 -1.74 4.36 15.88
C GLY A 45 -2.30 4.34 17.30
N ARG A 46 -2.25 3.15 17.90
CA ARG A 46 -2.76 2.91 19.26
C ARG A 46 -1.99 3.75 20.27
N ARG A 47 -2.71 4.48 21.13
CA ARG A 47 -2.15 5.38 22.16
C ARG A 47 -1.25 6.49 21.58
N GLY A 48 -1.56 6.96 20.37
CA GLY A 48 -0.82 8.05 19.74
C GLY A 48 0.53 7.62 19.13
N VAL A 49 0.93 6.36 19.27
CA VAL A 49 2.19 5.86 18.70
C VAL A 49 2.05 5.78 17.17
N PRO A 50 2.83 6.52 16.38
CA PRO A 50 2.75 6.47 14.93
C PRO A 50 3.15 5.09 14.39
N PHE A 51 2.55 4.69 13.27
CA PHE A 51 2.94 3.50 12.52
C PHE A 51 2.85 3.76 11.01
N SER A 52 3.60 2.97 10.24
CA SER A 52 3.61 3.04 8.78
C SER A 52 2.65 2.01 8.18
N ILE A 53 1.58 2.47 7.53
CA ILE A 53 0.70 1.60 6.76
C ILE A 53 1.33 1.30 5.40
N HIS A 54 1.29 0.03 5.00
CA HIS A 54 1.70 -0.41 3.67
C HIS A 54 0.48 -0.44 2.75
N LYS A 55 0.61 0.15 1.56
CA LYS A 55 -0.42 0.15 0.51
C LYS A 55 0.25 -0.20 -0.81
N PHE A 56 -0.49 -0.83 -1.72
CA PHE A 56 -0.04 -0.91 -3.10
C PHE A 56 0.10 0.49 -3.68
N ARG A 57 1.18 0.68 -4.44
CA ARG A 57 1.47 1.93 -5.11
C ARG A 57 0.52 2.10 -6.29
N THR A 58 -0.22 3.20 -6.29
CA THR A 58 -1.11 3.63 -7.39
C THR A 58 -0.61 4.87 -8.11
N MET A 59 0.51 5.44 -7.67
CA MET A 59 1.15 6.59 -8.31
C MET A 59 2.60 6.26 -8.66
N ALA A 60 3.12 6.79 -9.76
CA ALA A 60 4.51 6.58 -10.15
C ALA A 60 5.48 6.97 -9.00
N ALA A 61 6.61 6.27 -8.87
CA ALA A 61 7.54 6.52 -7.75
C ALA A 61 8.08 7.96 -7.71
N ASP A 62 8.12 8.63 -8.86
CA ASP A 62 8.55 10.02 -9.03
C ASP A 62 7.39 11.03 -9.02
N ALA A 63 6.18 10.60 -8.67
CA ALA A 63 5.00 11.46 -8.58
C ALA A 63 5.20 12.71 -7.71
N ALA A 64 5.98 12.59 -6.63
CA ALA A 64 6.29 13.72 -5.74
C ALA A 64 7.17 14.79 -6.42
N ALA A 65 7.96 14.42 -7.42
CA ALA A 65 8.79 15.35 -8.19
C ALA A 65 8.05 15.96 -9.40
N ARG A 66 6.87 15.42 -9.75
CA ARG A 66 6.15 15.73 -10.99
C ARG A 66 4.87 16.56 -10.81
N GLY A 67 4.49 16.96 -9.59
CA GLY A 67 3.27 17.75 -9.42
C GLY A 67 2.92 18.13 -7.98
N LEU A 68 1.79 18.82 -7.83
CA LEU A 68 1.26 19.30 -6.55
C LEU A 68 1.00 18.15 -5.57
N PRO A 69 1.18 18.32 -4.26
CA PRO A 69 0.92 17.25 -3.27
C PRO A 69 -0.56 16.81 -3.20
N LEU A 70 -1.46 17.49 -3.92
CA LEU A 70 -2.88 17.17 -4.01
C LEU A 70 -3.17 16.31 -5.24
N THR A 71 -3.91 15.22 -5.07
CA THR A 71 -4.43 14.41 -6.18
C THR A 71 -5.64 15.10 -6.78
N ILE A 72 -5.61 15.32 -8.09
CA ILE A 72 -6.73 15.87 -8.88
C ILE A 72 -7.38 14.77 -9.73
N GLY A 73 -8.57 14.98 -10.27
CA GLY A 73 -9.35 13.91 -10.91
C GLY A 73 -8.56 13.09 -11.94
N ALA A 74 -8.12 13.71 -13.04
CA ALA A 74 -7.26 13.09 -14.04
C ALA A 74 -5.78 13.35 -13.74
N ASP A 75 -5.30 12.88 -12.58
CA ASP A 75 -3.90 13.12 -12.16
C ASP A 75 -2.91 12.33 -13.03
N PRO A 76 -1.97 13.01 -13.73
CA PRO A 76 -0.99 12.36 -14.60
C PRO A 76 0.00 11.46 -13.85
N ARG A 77 -0.03 11.47 -12.52
CA ARG A 77 0.87 10.68 -11.67
C ARG A 77 0.30 9.30 -11.32
N ILE A 78 -0.95 9.00 -11.66
CA ILE A 78 -1.58 7.69 -11.42
C ILE A 78 -1.00 6.64 -12.40
N THR A 79 -0.67 5.46 -11.87
CA THR A 79 -0.23 4.28 -12.65
C THR A 79 -1.33 3.78 -13.56
N ARG A 80 -0.99 3.26 -14.75
CA ARG A 80 -1.96 2.94 -15.80
C ARG A 80 -2.68 1.61 -15.59
#